data_AF-A0A7W1YDD6-F1
#
_entry.id   AF-A0A7W1YDD6-F1
#
_cell.length_a   1.000
_cell.length_b   1.000
_cell.length_c   1.000
_cell.angle_alpha   90.00
_cell.angle_beta   90.00
_cell.angle_gamma   90.00
#
_symmetry.space_group_name_H-M   'P 1'
#
loop_
_entity.id
_entity.type
_entity.pdbx_description
1 polymer ?
#
loop_
_entity_poly.entity_id
_entity_poly.type
_entity_poly.pdbx_seq_one_letter_code
_entity_poly.pdbx_strand_id
1 'polypeptide(L)'
;MIGCGVSVGFVCPNQSALSVSKNGLLHMTGSGAENSYFFVPQNADELIQLADAVEHLIIDEAQEIPVTWLSNLSKRLARHVGITLFYDLNQLGGNIPNRDVERYKRRISDWKHMICVFPDVQKFCLMINYRNSREIAEHYVGLLAHALPAKPMADIPAFETGDVVLHRTNCKDLQDVLGSLIRRLLQQHGATDIGVVTLGSGAGRLCGVLRERKLPVCEQPWECGVVIASASTIRGHERRVIVVVTGPADSLERNFGVAIDAYIAMSRAVHRLFVIEVADAWRISEAELFTWRQELPSLRRFWNKGS
;
A
#
# COMPACT_ATOMS: atom_id res chain seq x y z
N MET A 1 -23.40 -33.97 20.35
CA MET A 1 -22.31 -33.00 20.54
C MET A 1 -22.46 -31.95 19.47
N ILE A 2 -23.02 -30.79 19.82
CA ILE A 2 -23.28 -29.68 18.92
C ILE A 2 -21.99 -28.86 18.88
N GLY A 3 -21.33 -28.81 17.74
CA GLY A 3 -20.19 -27.92 17.53
C GLY A 3 -20.69 -26.48 17.50
N CYS A 4 -20.69 -25.81 18.64
CA CYS A 4 -20.96 -24.38 18.75
C CYS A 4 -19.75 -23.59 18.23
N GLY A 5 -19.69 -23.36 16.92
CA GLY A 5 -18.77 -22.38 16.32
C GLY A 5 -19.58 -21.31 15.60
N VAL A 6 -19.39 -20.04 15.97
CA VAL A 6 -19.99 -18.90 15.27
C VAL A 6 -19.58 -18.94 13.79
N SER A 7 -20.53 -18.85 12.87
CA SER A 7 -20.21 -18.76 11.44
C SER A 7 -19.75 -17.33 11.09
N VAL A 8 -18.58 -17.22 10.47
CA VAL A 8 -17.93 -15.92 10.20
C VAL A 8 -17.63 -15.76 8.72
N GLY A 9 -18.10 -14.67 8.13
CA GLY A 9 -17.71 -14.24 6.79
C GLY A 9 -16.60 -13.19 6.85
N PHE A 10 -15.49 -13.43 6.17
CA PHE A 10 -14.38 -12.49 6.00
C PHE A 10 -14.37 -11.94 4.57
N VAL A 11 -14.51 -10.63 4.46
CA VAL A 11 -14.62 -9.89 3.20
C VAL A 11 -13.41 -9.00 3.01
N CYS A 12 -12.83 -9.04 1.82
CA CYS A 12 -11.75 -8.14 1.41
C CYS A 12 -12.04 -7.55 0.03
N PRO A 13 -11.50 -6.36 -0.31
CA PRO A 13 -11.78 -5.70 -1.57
C PRO A 13 -11.15 -6.38 -2.80
N ASN A 14 -10.13 -7.21 -2.59
CA ASN A 14 -9.44 -7.92 -3.66
C ASN A 14 -8.69 -9.16 -3.13
N GLN A 15 -8.20 -9.99 -4.07
CA GLN A 15 -7.50 -11.23 -3.75
C GLN A 15 -6.17 -11.03 -3.03
N SER A 16 -5.47 -9.90 -3.29
CA SER A 16 -4.20 -9.60 -2.62
C SER A 16 -4.44 -9.38 -1.12
N ALA A 17 -5.38 -8.50 -0.76
CA ALA A 17 -5.81 -8.27 0.62
C ALA A 17 -6.29 -9.57 1.27
N LEU A 18 -7.13 -10.35 0.58
CA LEU A 18 -7.62 -11.62 1.11
C LEU A 18 -6.49 -12.60 1.41
N SER A 19 -5.46 -12.71 0.56
CA SER A 19 -4.37 -13.66 0.77
C SER A 19 -3.54 -13.36 2.02
N VAL A 20 -3.32 -12.06 2.32
CA VAL A 20 -2.64 -11.62 3.53
C VAL A 20 -3.50 -11.93 4.76
N SER A 21 -4.77 -11.51 4.77
CA SER A 21 -5.65 -11.67 5.93
C SER A 21 -6.01 -13.14 6.18
N LYS A 22 -6.22 -13.94 5.12
CA LYS A 22 -6.56 -15.37 5.22
C LYS A 22 -5.45 -16.19 5.90
N ASN A 23 -4.19 -15.95 5.57
CA ASN A 23 -3.08 -16.68 6.17
C ASN A 23 -2.97 -16.42 7.68
N GLY A 24 -3.13 -15.16 8.10
CA GLY A 24 -3.14 -14.79 9.52
C GLY A 24 -4.34 -15.39 10.26
N LEU A 25 -5.53 -15.29 9.68
CA LEU A 25 -6.77 -15.78 10.30
C LEU A 25 -6.80 -17.30 10.42
N LEU A 26 -6.41 -18.05 9.37
CA LEU A 26 -6.35 -19.51 9.44
C LEU A 26 -5.37 -19.99 10.51
N HIS A 27 -4.27 -19.27 10.72
CA HIS A 27 -3.32 -19.58 11.79
C HIS A 27 -3.95 -19.36 13.19
N MET A 28 -4.77 -18.33 13.34
CA MET A 28 -5.46 -18.01 14.61
C MET A 28 -6.65 -18.92 14.89
N THR A 29 -7.45 -19.28 13.89
CA THR A 29 -8.69 -20.05 14.07
C THR A 29 -8.46 -21.55 14.14
N GLY A 30 -7.30 -22.06 13.72
CA GLY A 30 -6.95 -23.47 13.77
C GLY A 30 -8.05 -24.36 13.16
N SER A 31 -8.53 -25.35 13.92
CA SER A 31 -9.59 -26.29 13.54
C SER A 31 -11.00 -25.67 13.40
N GLY A 32 -11.21 -24.39 13.75
CA GLY A 32 -12.48 -23.67 13.55
C GLY A 32 -12.71 -23.15 12.13
N ALA A 33 -11.80 -23.45 11.20
CA ALA A 33 -11.85 -22.98 9.82
C ALA A 33 -13.10 -23.45 9.04
N GLU A 34 -13.74 -24.54 9.46
CA GLU A 34 -14.92 -25.11 8.77
C GLU A 34 -16.13 -24.15 8.76
N ASN A 35 -16.20 -23.21 9.72
CA ASN A 35 -17.26 -22.21 9.81
C ASN A 35 -16.80 -20.81 9.35
N SER A 36 -15.66 -20.71 8.65
CA SER A 36 -15.09 -19.46 8.18
C SER A 36 -15.14 -19.36 6.66
N TYR A 37 -15.81 -18.34 6.14
CA TYR A 37 -15.94 -18.06 4.72
C TYR A 37 -15.01 -16.91 4.32
N PHE A 38 -14.19 -17.10 3.29
CA PHE A 38 -13.25 -16.08 2.81
C PHE A 38 -13.68 -15.62 1.42
N PHE A 39 -13.95 -14.32 1.27
CA PHE A 39 -14.71 -13.83 0.13
C PHE A 39 -14.19 -12.49 -0.43
N VAL A 40 -14.15 -12.38 -1.76
CA VAL A 40 -13.91 -11.13 -2.50
C VAL A 40 -15.16 -10.84 -3.33
N PRO A 41 -16.04 -9.91 -2.90
CA PRO A 41 -17.30 -9.65 -3.57
C PRO A 41 -17.06 -9.00 -4.94
N GLN A 42 -17.73 -9.52 -5.96
CA GLN A 42 -17.77 -8.94 -7.30
C GLN A 42 -18.93 -7.96 -7.47
N ASN A 43 -19.95 -8.05 -6.61
CA ASN A 43 -21.11 -7.17 -6.60
C ASN A 43 -21.72 -7.06 -5.18
N ALA A 44 -22.71 -6.17 -5.04
CA ALA A 44 -23.40 -5.94 -3.77
C ALA A 44 -24.24 -7.15 -3.31
N ASP A 45 -24.82 -7.91 -4.25
CA ASP A 45 -25.73 -9.01 -3.93
C ASP A 45 -24.97 -10.18 -3.30
N GLU A 46 -23.78 -10.48 -3.78
CA GLU A 46 -22.90 -11.48 -3.18
C GLU A 46 -22.53 -11.15 -1.72
N LEU A 47 -22.28 -9.87 -1.42
CA LEU A 47 -22.02 -9.43 -0.05
C LEU A 47 -23.24 -9.62 0.86
N ILE A 48 -24.44 -9.38 0.34
CA ILE A 48 -25.70 -9.61 1.07
C ILE A 48 -25.93 -11.11 1.28
N GLN A 49 -25.75 -11.93 0.24
CA GLN A 49 -25.90 -13.39 0.34
C GLN A 49 -24.96 -13.99 1.38
N LEU A 50 -23.71 -13.50 1.45
CA LEU A 50 -22.79 -13.92 2.49
C LEU A 50 -23.29 -13.52 3.88
N ALA A 51 -23.77 -12.29 4.04
CA ALA A 51 -24.33 -11.82 5.31
C ALA A 51 -25.56 -12.62 5.77
N ASP A 52 -26.36 -13.15 4.83
CA ASP A 52 -27.50 -14.02 5.13
C ASP A 52 -27.06 -15.45 5.54
N ALA A 53 -25.84 -15.85 5.19
CA ALA A 53 -25.31 -17.20 5.45
C ALA A 53 -24.44 -17.29 6.72
N VAL A 54 -24.07 -16.16 7.32
CA VAL A 54 -23.14 -16.10 8.46
C VAL A 54 -23.75 -15.35 9.65
N GLU A 55 -23.29 -15.69 10.85
CA GLU A 55 -23.71 -15.00 12.09
C GLU A 55 -22.92 -13.70 12.32
N HIS A 56 -21.70 -13.61 11.78
CA HIS A 56 -20.88 -12.40 11.87
C HIS A 56 -20.11 -12.13 10.59
N LEU A 57 -20.08 -10.87 10.16
CA LEU A 57 -19.37 -10.42 8.97
C LEU A 57 -18.24 -9.46 9.35
N ILE A 58 -17.02 -9.78 8.92
CA ILE A 58 -15.82 -8.97 9.09
C ILE A 58 -15.40 -8.45 7.73
N ILE A 59 -15.38 -7.13 7.56
CA ILE A 59 -14.93 -6.47 6.33
C ILE A 59 -13.61 -5.77 6.60
N ASP A 60 -12.55 -6.28 5.98
CA ASP A 60 -11.21 -5.69 6.01
C ASP A 60 -11.01 -4.73 4.84
N GLU A 61 -10.17 -3.70 5.05
CA GLU A 61 -9.93 -2.63 4.08
C GLU A 61 -11.24 -2.01 3.54
N ALA A 62 -12.23 -1.83 4.42
CA ALA A 62 -13.60 -1.54 4.04
C ALA A 62 -13.73 -0.25 3.22
N GLN A 63 -12.81 0.72 3.39
CA GLN A 63 -12.77 1.97 2.62
C GLN A 63 -12.71 1.76 1.09
N GLU A 64 -12.19 0.61 0.67
CA GLU A 64 -12.09 0.20 -0.74
C GLU A 64 -13.39 -0.43 -1.28
N ILE A 65 -14.27 -0.94 -0.41
CA ILE A 65 -15.56 -1.49 -0.82
C ILE A 65 -16.49 -0.34 -1.24
N PRO A 66 -17.19 -0.43 -2.39
CA PRO A 66 -18.09 0.63 -2.82
C PRO A 66 -19.10 1.03 -1.73
N VAL A 67 -19.16 2.32 -1.40
CA VAL A 67 -20.09 2.85 -0.38
C VAL A 67 -21.54 2.45 -0.67
N THR A 68 -21.95 2.41 -1.94
CA THR A 68 -23.28 1.96 -2.32
C THR A 68 -23.58 0.51 -1.90
N TRP A 69 -22.57 -0.37 -1.90
CA TRP A 69 -22.73 -1.76 -1.48
C TRP A 69 -22.89 -1.84 0.04
N LEU A 70 -22.06 -1.13 0.80
CA LEU A 70 -22.15 -1.09 2.26
C LEU A 70 -23.46 -0.44 2.74
N SER A 71 -23.92 0.61 2.06
CA SER A 71 -25.23 1.21 2.31
C SER A 71 -26.37 0.23 2.04
N ASN A 72 -26.28 -0.59 0.98
CA ASN A 72 -27.29 -1.62 0.71
C ASN A 72 -27.25 -2.75 1.74
N LEU A 73 -26.05 -3.17 2.16
CA LEU A 73 -25.85 -4.13 3.24
C LEU A 73 -26.49 -3.64 4.53
N SER A 74 -26.24 -2.40 4.95
CA SER A 74 -26.82 -1.82 6.18
C SER A 74 -28.36 -1.89 6.23
N LYS A 75 -29.02 -1.71 5.07
CA LYS A 75 -30.48 -1.73 4.95
C LYS A 75 -31.07 -3.14 5.00
N ARG A 76 -30.29 -4.15 4.64
CA ARG A 76 -30.72 -5.54 4.50
C ARG A 76 -30.18 -6.45 5.58
N LEU A 77 -29.23 -5.98 6.38
CA LEU A 77 -28.61 -6.74 7.45
C LEU A 77 -29.68 -7.22 8.43
N ALA A 78 -29.79 -8.53 8.60
CA ALA A 78 -30.67 -9.09 9.61
C ALA A 78 -30.19 -8.67 11.01
N ARG A 79 -31.12 -8.38 11.92
CA ARG A 79 -30.80 -7.85 13.27
C ARG A 79 -29.91 -8.75 14.13
N HIS A 80 -29.77 -10.03 13.76
CA HIS A 80 -28.96 -11.00 14.50
C HIS A 80 -27.53 -11.13 13.97
N VAL A 81 -27.21 -10.51 12.82
CA VAL A 81 -25.89 -10.61 12.22
C VAL A 81 -25.00 -9.48 12.76
N GLY A 82 -23.87 -9.85 13.35
CA GLY A 82 -22.86 -8.89 13.78
C GLY A 82 -22.02 -8.39 12.59
N ILE A 83 -21.62 -7.12 12.61
CA ILE A 83 -20.69 -6.55 11.62
C ILE A 83 -19.48 -5.90 12.29
N THR A 84 -18.31 -6.13 11.72
CA THR A 84 -17.08 -5.40 12.06
C THR A 84 -16.44 -4.86 10.79
N LEU A 85 -16.23 -3.54 10.76
CA LEU A 85 -15.61 -2.84 9.63
C LEU A 85 -14.23 -2.33 10.04
N PHE A 86 -13.18 -2.85 9.42
CA PHE A 86 -11.83 -2.31 9.54
C PHE A 86 -11.55 -1.36 8.38
N TYR A 87 -11.11 -0.15 8.67
CA TYR A 87 -10.81 0.83 7.62
C TYR A 87 -9.76 1.86 8.06
N ASP A 88 -9.02 2.38 7.08
CA ASP A 88 -8.17 3.56 7.20
C ASP A 88 -8.41 4.49 6.00
N LEU A 89 -9.01 5.66 6.25
CA LEU A 89 -9.31 6.62 5.18
C LEU A 89 -8.06 7.21 4.53
N ASN A 90 -6.91 7.17 5.22
CA ASN A 90 -5.62 7.59 4.65
C ASN A 90 -5.00 6.52 3.76
N GLN A 91 -5.63 5.34 3.65
CA GLN A 91 -5.27 4.28 2.69
C GLN A 91 -6.33 4.10 1.60
N LEU A 92 -7.20 5.10 1.42
CA LEU A 92 -8.17 5.13 0.33
C LEU A 92 -7.43 5.38 -0.98
N GLY A 93 -7.15 4.33 -1.76
CA GLY A 93 -6.39 4.43 -3.01
C GLY A 93 -7.00 3.63 -4.15
N GLY A 94 -8.31 3.35 -4.09
CA GLY A 94 -9.08 2.68 -5.15
C GLY A 94 -9.03 3.41 -6.50
N ASN A 95 -9.94 3.09 -7.42
CA ASN A 95 -9.98 3.57 -8.83
C ASN A 95 -10.21 5.10 -9.01
N ILE A 96 -9.60 5.94 -8.18
CA ILE A 96 -9.59 7.38 -8.22
C ILE A 96 -8.18 7.80 -8.69
N PRO A 97 -8.04 8.43 -9.87
CA PRO A 97 -6.75 8.94 -10.32
C PRO A 97 -6.21 9.98 -9.31
N ASN A 98 -4.90 9.97 -9.05
CA ASN A 98 -4.31 10.81 -8.00
C ASN A 98 -4.74 12.29 -8.09
N ARG A 99 -4.85 12.86 -9.30
CA ARG A 99 -5.22 14.28 -9.51
C ARG A 99 -6.70 14.61 -9.34
N ASP A 100 -7.58 13.64 -9.09
CA ASP A 100 -9.02 13.85 -8.92
C ASP A 100 -9.39 14.12 -7.44
N VAL A 101 -8.95 15.28 -6.94
CA VAL A 101 -9.17 15.71 -5.54
C VAL A 101 -10.66 15.72 -5.17
N GLU A 102 -11.52 16.14 -6.09
CA GLU A 102 -12.96 16.24 -5.84
C GLU A 102 -13.62 14.86 -5.69
N ARG A 103 -13.19 13.86 -6.46
CA ARG A 103 -13.66 12.48 -6.27
C ARG A 103 -13.20 11.90 -4.93
N TYR A 104 -11.97 12.19 -4.48
CA TYR A 104 -11.52 11.82 -3.14
C TYR A 104 -12.39 12.45 -2.04
N LYS A 105 -12.62 13.77 -2.10
CA LYS A 105 -13.47 14.48 -1.13
C LYS A 105 -14.88 13.90 -1.08
N ARG A 106 -15.49 13.66 -2.25
CA ARG A 106 -16.81 13.04 -2.34
C ARG A 106 -16.80 11.66 -1.71
N ARG A 107 -15.82 10.81 -2.06
CA ARG A 107 -15.71 9.45 -1.53
C ARG A 107 -15.58 9.42 0.00
N ILE A 108 -14.82 10.35 0.58
CA ILE A 108 -14.68 10.48 2.03
C ILE A 108 -15.98 10.96 2.67
N SER A 109 -16.68 11.91 2.05
CA SER A 109 -17.99 12.37 2.51
C SER A 109 -19.02 11.25 2.48
N ASP A 110 -19.09 10.50 1.38
CA ASP A 110 -19.97 9.35 1.20
C ASP A 110 -19.66 8.27 2.24
N TRP A 111 -18.39 8.01 2.53
CA TRP A 111 -17.95 7.08 3.57
C TRP A 111 -18.46 7.49 4.96
N LYS A 112 -18.27 8.76 5.32
CA LYS A 112 -18.75 9.31 6.60
C LYS A 112 -20.26 9.16 6.73
N HIS A 113 -21.01 9.44 5.67
CA HIS A 113 -22.47 9.26 5.66
C HIS A 113 -22.87 7.79 5.78
N MET A 114 -22.17 6.90 5.08
CA MET A 114 -22.44 5.46 5.07
C MET A 114 -22.26 4.83 6.45
N ILE A 115 -21.24 5.21 7.22
CA ILE A 115 -21.08 4.69 8.58
C ILE A 115 -22.29 5.07 9.46
N CYS A 116 -22.89 6.24 9.24
CA CYS A 116 -24.06 6.69 10.00
C CYS A 116 -25.36 5.93 9.66
N VAL A 117 -25.41 5.15 8.57
CA VAL A 117 -26.63 4.39 8.20
C VAL A 117 -26.70 3.00 8.82
N PHE A 118 -25.59 2.50 9.37
CA PHE A 118 -25.60 1.26 10.15
C PHE A 118 -26.26 1.52 11.51
N PRO A 119 -27.17 0.64 11.97
CA PRO A 119 -27.77 0.75 13.29
C PRO A 119 -26.73 0.48 14.39
N ASP A 120 -26.86 1.16 15.53
CA ASP A 120 -26.12 0.89 16.78
C ASP A 120 -24.59 0.79 16.64
N VAL A 121 -24.00 1.60 15.76
CA VAL A 121 -22.55 1.58 15.48
C VAL A 121 -21.74 2.04 16.70
N GLN A 122 -20.81 1.17 17.11
CA GLN A 122 -19.72 1.54 18.01
C GLN A 122 -18.45 1.78 17.21
N LYS A 123 -17.76 2.90 17.49
CA LYS A 123 -16.50 3.25 16.84
C LYS A 123 -15.34 3.12 17.81
N PHE A 124 -14.38 2.29 17.44
CA PHE A 124 -13.10 2.12 18.13
C PHE A 124 -11.96 2.62 17.25
N CYS A 125 -10.96 3.25 17.86
CA CYS A 125 -9.76 3.71 17.17
C CYS A 125 -8.54 2.97 17.72
N LEU A 126 -7.83 2.25 16.86
CA LEU A 126 -6.56 1.62 17.22
C LEU A 126 -5.43 2.64 17.00
N MET A 127 -4.95 3.22 18.10
CA MET A 127 -3.95 4.30 18.03
C MET A 127 -2.52 3.78 18.11
N ILE A 128 -2.26 2.65 18.77
CA ILE A 128 -0.87 2.18 18.95
C ILE A 128 -0.35 1.59 17.63
N ASN A 129 0.67 2.23 17.05
CA ASN A 129 1.43 1.67 15.94
C ASN A 129 2.58 0.79 16.46
N TYR A 130 2.59 -0.49 16.06
CA TYR A 130 3.63 -1.46 16.38
C TYR A 130 4.35 -2.00 15.13
N ARG A 131 4.02 -1.48 13.94
CA ARG A 131 4.50 -1.99 12.64
C ARG A 131 5.76 -1.31 12.16
N ASN A 132 5.86 0.00 12.35
CA ASN A 132 6.99 0.81 11.90
C ASN A 132 7.77 1.32 13.11
N SER A 133 9.04 1.67 12.91
CA SER A 133 9.81 2.38 13.94
C SER A 133 9.28 3.80 14.16
N ARG A 134 9.62 4.38 15.31
CA ARG A 134 9.33 5.78 15.64
C ARG A 134 9.75 6.75 14.54
N GLU A 135 10.97 6.63 14.04
CA GLU A 135 11.57 7.55 13.06
C GLU A 135 10.82 7.53 11.73
N ILE A 136 10.41 6.34 11.29
CA ILE A 136 9.62 6.17 10.06
C ILE A 136 8.25 6.80 10.24
N ALA A 137 7.59 6.55 11.37
CA ALA A 137 6.29 7.12 11.69
C ALA A 137 6.32 8.65 11.79
N GLU A 138 7.28 9.21 12.52
CA GLU A 138 7.52 10.64 12.62
C GLU A 138 7.74 11.27 11.25
N HIS A 139 8.51 10.62 10.38
CA HIS A 139 8.80 11.14 9.05
C HIS A 139 7.54 11.27 8.20
N TYR A 140 6.77 10.19 8.00
CA TYR A 140 5.61 10.26 7.13
C TYR A 140 4.46 11.07 7.76
N VAL A 141 4.31 11.08 9.09
CA VAL A 141 3.32 11.93 9.76
C VAL A 141 3.71 13.40 9.59
N GLY A 142 4.96 13.77 9.86
CA GLY A 142 5.44 15.14 9.71
C GLY A 142 5.32 15.66 8.27
N LEU A 143 5.64 14.81 7.29
CA LEU A 143 5.57 15.16 5.87
C LEU A 143 4.13 15.23 5.33
N LEU A 144 3.24 14.34 5.76
CA LEU A 144 1.94 14.14 5.09
C LEU A 144 0.73 14.58 5.91
N ALA A 145 0.86 14.92 7.21
CA ALA A 145 -0.29 15.21 8.06
C ALA A 145 -1.20 16.34 7.55
N HIS A 146 -0.64 17.33 6.85
CA HIS A 146 -1.40 18.43 6.25
C HIS A 146 -1.96 18.11 4.87
N ALA A 147 -1.39 17.10 4.20
CA ALA A 147 -1.76 16.66 2.87
C ALA A 147 -2.77 15.51 2.88
N LEU A 148 -2.88 14.78 3.99
CA LEU A 148 -3.76 13.62 4.09
C LEU A 148 -5.23 14.03 4.33
N PRO A 149 -6.19 13.22 3.84
CA PRO A 149 -7.60 13.56 3.99
C PRO A 149 -8.13 13.46 5.43
N ALA A 150 -7.49 12.65 6.27
CA ALA A 150 -7.71 12.61 7.70
C ALA A 150 -6.38 12.77 8.43
N LYS A 151 -6.38 13.44 9.58
CA LYS A 151 -5.20 13.48 10.44
C LYS A 151 -4.85 12.05 10.85
N PRO A 152 -3.61 11.57 10.64
CA PRO A 152 -3.18 10.28 11.16
C PRO A 152 -3.45 10.22 12.68
N MET A 153 -4.22 9.23 13.10
CA MET A 153 -4.59 9.04 14.51
C MET A 153 -3.65 8.08 15.24
N ALA A 154 -2.76 7.40 14.51
CA ALA A 154 -1.82 6.48 15.11
C ALA A 154 -0.79 7.25 15.95
N ASP A 155 -0.63 6.83 17.19
CA ASP A 155 0.45 7.24 18.06
C ASP A 155 1.78 6.88 17.40
N ILE A 156 2.72 7.81 17.53
CA ILE A 156 4.10 7.56 17.16
C ILE A 156 4.62 6.45 18.11
N PRO A 157 5.11 5.32 17.57
CA PRO A 157 5.64 4.24 18.38
C PRO A 157 6.72 4.74 19.35
N ALA A 158 6.76 4.20 20.57
CA ALA A 158 7.78 4.57 21.55
C ALA A 158 9.13 3.87 21.33
N PHE A 159 9.21 2.91 20.41
CA PHE A 159 10.43 2.13 20.16
C PHE A 159 11.26 2.71 19.00
N GLU A 160 12.55 2.92 19.26
CA GLU A 160 13.56 3.44 18.33
C GLU A 160 14.37 2.28 17.75
N THR A 161 14.04 1.85 16.53
CA THR A 161 14.70 0.69 15.88
C THR A 161 14.93 0.87 14.39
N GLY A 162 14.57 2.03 13.82
CA GLY A 162 14.64 2.25 12.38
C GLY A 162 15.42 3.49 11.98
N ASP A 163 15.51 3.69 10.68
CA ASP A 163 16.31 4.76 10.07
C ASP A 163 15.61 5.29 8.81
N VAL A 164 15.64 6.61 8.63
CA VAL A 164 15.07 7.31 7.49
C VAL A 164 16.18 8.06 6.75
N VAL A 165 16.43 7.67 5.51
CA VAL A 165 17.46 8.29 4.67
C VAL A 165 16.83 9.04 3.52
N LEU A 166 17.06 10.34 3.47
CA LEU A 166 16.63 11.20 2.38
C LEU A 166 17.76 11.37 1.36
N HIS A 167 17.46 11.14 0.09
CA HIS A 167 18.39 11.34 -1.01
C HIS A 167 17.72 12.12 -2.13
N ARG A 168 18.43 13.09 -2.69
CA ARG A 168 17.96 13.87 -3.84
C ARG A 168 18.78 13.50 -5.06
N THR A 169 18.09 13.28 -6.17
CA THR A 169 18.72 12.96 -7.46
C THR A 169 17.96 13.64 -8.60
N ASN A 170 18.54 13.64 -9.80
CA ASN A 170 17.81 13.95 -11.03
C ASN A 170 17.29 12.65 -11.69
N CYS A 171 16.46 12.81 -12.73
CA CYS A 171 15.84 11.70 -13.45
C CYS A 171 16.87 10.80 -14.16
N LYS A 172 17.95 11.39 -14.69
CA LYS A 172 19.00 10.69 -15.46
C LYS A 172 19.80 9.73 -14.57
N ASP A 173 20.08 10.17 -13.34
CA ASP A 173 20.92 9.42 -12.40
C ASP A 173 20.13 8.42 -11.57
N LEU A 174 18.79 8.50 -11.56
CA LEU A 174 17.93 7.68 -10.70
C LEU A 174 18.23 6.18 -10.82
N GLN A 175 18.42 5.66 -12.03
CA GLN A 175 18.65 4.23 -12.27
C GLN A 175 19.99 3.77 -11.71
N ASP A 176 21.02 4.61 -11.78
CA ASP A 176 22.35 4.33 -11.23
C ASP A 176 22.33 4.41 -9.71
N VAL A 177 21.65 5.41 -9.16
CA VAL A 177 21.43 5.58 -7.72
C VAL A 177 20.68 4.37 -7.15
N LEU A 178 19.53 4.01 -7.73
CA LEU A 178 18.74 2.86 -7.30
C LEU A 178 19.51 1.55 -7.45
N GLY A 179 20.18 1.33 -8.58
CA GLY A 179 20.94 0.11 -8.79
C GLY A 179 22.06 -0.05 -7.77
N SER A 180 22.77 1.04 -7.45
CA SER A 180 23.83 1.04 -6.43
C SER A 180 23.27 0.84 -5.03
N LEU A 181 22.16 1.50 -4.69
CA LEU A 181 21.49 1.36 -3.41
C LEU A 181 21.00 -0.08 -3.19
N ILE A 182 20.30 -0.66 -4.18
CA ILE A 182 19.80 -2.03 -4.10
C ILE A 182 20.96 -3.02 -3.90
N ARG A 183 22.07 -2.88 -4.64
CA ARG A 183 23.26 -3.74 -4.43
C ARG A 183 23.80 -3.64 -3.02
N ARG A 184 23.87 -2.44 -2.45
CA ARG A 184 24.32 -2.23 -1.07
C ARG A 184 23.35 -2.85 -0.07
N LEU A 185 22.03 -2.71 -0.29
CA LEU A 185 21.02 -3.29 0.59
C LEU A 185 21.05 -4.83 0.54
N LEU A 186 21.27 -5.42 -0.63
CA LEU A 186 21.42 -6.87 -0.81
C LEU A 186 22.65 -7.47 -0.08
N GLN A 187 23.62 -6.65 0.31
CA GLN A 187 24.73 -7.10 1.17
C GLN A 187 24.32 -7.26 2.64
N GLN A 188 23.20 -6.64 3.04
CA GLN A 188 22.74 -6.57 4.43
C GLN A 188 21.38 -7.27 4.66
N HIS A 189 20.61 -7.48 3.61
CA HIS A 189 19.23 -7.96 3.66
C HIS A 189 18.97 -8.99 2.54
N GLY A 190 18.01 -9.89 2.77
CA GLY A 190 17.51 -10.76 1.71
C GLY A 190 16.77 -9.95 0.64
N ALA A 191 16.71 -10.45 -0.60
CA ALA A 191 16.01 -9.74 -1.68
C ALA A 191 14.53 -9.48 -1.35
N THR A 192 13.87 -10.47 -0.74
CA THR A 192 12.45 -10.40 -0.32
C THR A 192 12.19 -9.40 0.81
N ASP A 193 13.23 -8.94 1.51
CA ASP A 193 13.12 -7.94 2.58
C ASP A 193 13.07 -6.50 2.05
N ILE A 194 13.30 -6.30 0.75
CA ILE A 194 13.47 -5.00 0.11
C ILE A 194 12.30 -4.75 -0.84
N GLY A 195 11.65 -3.60 -0.70
CA GLY A 195 10.69 -3.08 -1.67
C GLY A 195 11.12 -1.71 -2.19
N VAL A 196 10.82 -1.44 -3.45
CA VAL A 196 10.94 -0.13 -4.10
C VAL A 196 9.56 0.27 -4.58
N VAL A 197 9.09 1.43 -4.14
CA VAL A 197 7.75 1.93 -4.46
C VAL A 197 7.87 3.22 -5.23
N THR A 198 7.28 3.28 -6.42
CA THR A 198 7.24 4.51 -7.23
C THR A 198 5.88 5.19 -7.07
N LEU A 199 5.84 6.48 -6.67
CA LEU A 199 4.59 7.25 -6.49
C LEU A 199 3.99 7.78 -7.81
N GLY A 200 4.31 7.14 -8.93
CA GLY A 200 3.85 7.48 -10.27
C GLY A 200 3.90 6.28 -11.20
N SER A 201 3.56 6.49 -12.47
CA SER A 201 3.75 5.47 -13.49
C SER A 201 5.25 5.23 -13.72
N GLY A 202 5.65 3.95 -13.75
CA GLY A 202 7.05 3.61 -14.02
C GLY A 202 7.58 2.37 -13.32
N ALA A 203 6.86 1.78 -12.36
CA ALA A 203 7.31 0.58 -11.63
C ALA A 203 7.78 -0.55 -12.56
N GLY A 204 6.94 -0.97 -13.53
CA GLY A 204 7.30 -2.04 -14.47
C GLY A 204 8.50 -1.70 -15.36
N ARG A 205 8.60 -0.45 -15.85
CA ARG A 205 9.75 0.01 -16.64
C ARG A 205 11.04 -0.02 -15.80
N LEU A 206 10.97 0.54 -14.59
CA LEU A 206 12.09 0.57 -13.66
C LEU A 206 12.52 -0.86 -13.30
N CYS A 207 11.57 -1.76 -13.08
CA CYS A 207 11.83 -3.18 -12.87
C CYS A 207 12.57 -3.79 -14.06
N GLY A 208 12.14 -3.53 -15.30
CA GLY A 208 12.82 -3.99 -16.51
C GLY A 208 14.29 -3.54 -16.58
N VAL A 209 14.55 -2.24 -16.37
CA VAL A 209 15.92 -1.69 -16.40
C VAL A 209 16.81 -2.27 -15.30
N LEU A 210 16.28 -2.40 -14.08
CA LEU A 210 17.03 -2.98 -12.97
C LEU A 210 17.31 -4.48 -13.19
N ARG A 211 16.39 -5.20 -13.85
CA ARG A 211 16.57 -6.59 -14.27
C ARG A 211 17.65 -6.74 -15.33
N GLU A 212 17.71 -5.86 -16.33
CA GLU A 212 18.79 -5.81 -17.33
C GLU A 212 20.17 -5.60 -16.69
N ARG A 213 20.22 -4.88 -15.57
CA ARG A 213 21.41 -4.68 -14.73
C ARG A 213 21.73 -5.88 -13.81
N LYS A 214 21.07 -7.02 -14.04
CA LYS A 214 21.22 -8.30 -13.30
C LYS A 214 20.86 -8.21 -11.82
N LEU A 215 19.93 -7.33 -11.45
CA LEU A 215 19.38 -7.29 -10.09
C LEU A 215 18.21 -8.27 -9.97
N PRO A 216 18.05 -8.94 -8.81
CA PRO A 216 16.98 -9.92 -8.58
C PRO A 216 15.67 -9.18 -8.26
N VAL A 217 15.07 -8.52 -9.26
CA VAL A 217 13.87 -7.69 -9.10
C VAL A 217 12.61 -8.37 -9.65
N CYS A 218 11.49 -8.18 -8.95
CA CYS A 218 10.16 -8.67 -9.31
C CYS A 218 9.13 -7.53 -9.24
N GLU A 219 7.97 -7.72 -9.88
CA GLU A 219 6.88 -6.72 -9.84
C GLU A 219 5.81 -7.08 -8.81
N GLN A 220 5.70 -8.37 -8.48
CA GLN A 220 4.66 -8.88 -7.59
C GLN A 220 5.18 -9.09 -6.16
N PRO A 221 4.44 -8.65 -5.12
CA PRO A 221 4.88 -8.79 -3.74
C PRO A 221 5.04 -10.23 -3.21
N TRP A 222 4.45 -11.21 -3.87
CA TRP A 222 4.57 -12.63 -3.48
C TRP A 222 5.73 -13.35 -4.17
N GLU A 223 6.41 -12.71 -5.13
CA GLU A 223 7.54 -13.31 -5.84
C GLU A 223 8.85 -13.15 -5.07
N CYS A 224 9.76 -14.11 -5.26
CA CYS A 224 11.10 -14.04 -4.70
C CYS A 224 11.94 -12.99 -5.42
N GLY A 225 12.21 -11.86 -4.76
CA GLY A 225 13.05 -10.79 -5.29
C GLY A 225 12.83 -9.47 -4.56
N VAL A 226 13.60 -8.46 -4.99
CA VAL A 226 13.37 -7.07 -4.63
C VAL A 226 12.14 -6.58 -5.40
N VAL A 227 11.08 -6.26 -4.67
CA VAL A 227 9.82 -5.86 -5.31
C VAL A 227 9.92 -4.44 -5.82
N ILE A 228 9.58 -4.20 -7.09
CA ILE A 228 9.47 -2.86 -7.69
C ILE A 228 8.01 -2.65 -8.08
N ALA A 229 7.28 -1.82 -7.33
CA ALA A 229 5.82 -1.75 -7.41
C ALA A 229 5.27 -0.32 -7.27
N SER A 230 3.99 -0.14 -7.57
CA SER A 230 3.24 1.05 -7.14
C SER A 230 2.78 0.90 -5.68
N ALA A 231 2.33 2.01 -5.09
CA ALA A 231 1.74 2.00 -3.75
C ALA A 231 0.51 1.07 -3.64
N SER A 232 -0.32 1.02 -4.69
CA SER A 232 -1.48 0.12 -4.76
C SER A 232 -1.09 -1.36 -4.75
N THR A 233 -0.04 -1.74 -5.48
CA THR A 233 0.42 -3.14 -5.57
C THR A 233 1.06 -3.62 -4.29
N ILE A 234 1.84 -2.79 -3.59
CA ILE A 234 2.52 -3.17 -2.33
C ILE A 234 1.61 -3.08 -1.08
N ARG A 235 0.36 -2.63 -1.24
CA ARG A 235 -0.58 -2.51 -0.12
C ARG A 235 -0.76 -3.85 0.59
N GLY A 236 -0.73 -3.83 1.92
CA GLY A 236 -0.82 -5.03 2.76
C GLY A 236 0.47 -5.85 2.82
N HIS A 237 1.49 -5.52 2.01
CA HIS A 237 2.77 -6.22 1.97
C HIS A 237 3.87 -5.36 2.61
N GLU A 238 4.28 -5.74 3.81
CA GLU A 238 5.36 -5.06 4.53
C GLU A 238 6.74 -5.57 4.10
N ARG A 239 7.75 -4.72 4.25
CA ARG A 239 9.16 -5.05 3.97
C ARG A 239 10.04 -4.47 5.04
N ARG A 240 11.16 -5.14 5.34
CA ARG A 240 12.14 -4.60 6.29
C ARG A 240 12.71 -3.27 5.80
N VAL A 241 12.92 -3.16 4.49
CA VAL A 241 13.41 -1.94 3.84
C VAL A 241 12.47 -1.53 2.71
N ILE A 242 12.00 -0.28 2.72
CA ILE A 242 11.31 0.34 1.57
C ILE A 242 12.15 1.49 1.04
N VAL A 243 12.26 1.56 -0.28
CA VAL A 243 12.77 2.71 -1.03
C VAL A 243 11.59 3.36 -1.75
N VAL A 244 11.20 4.56 -1.35
CA VAL A 244 10.16 5.34 -2.03
C VAL A 244 10.83 6.27 -3.04
N VAL A 245 10.42 6.18 -4.30
CA VAL A 245 10.82 7.11 -5.35
C VAL A 245 9.67 8.08 -5.58
N THR A 246 9.95 9.37 -5.36
CA THR A 246 8.95 10.44 -5.40
C THR A 246 9.46 11.65 -6.17
N GLY A 247 8.54 12.47 -6.66
CA GLY A 247 8.86 13.86 -7.05
C GLY A 247 9.09 14.75 -5.81
N PRO A 248 9.31 16.06 -6.02
CA PRO A 248 9.56 17.01 -4.93
C PRO A 248 8.45 17.02 -3.88
N ALA A 249 8.79 17.23 -2.60
CA ALA A 249 7.84 17.25 -1.48
C ALA A 249 6.56 18.09 -1.74
N ASP A 250 6.68 19.27 -2.34
CA ASP A 250 5.55 20.14 -2.72
C ASP A 250 4.49 19.44 -3.61
N SER A 251 4.89 18.41 -4.36
CA SER A 251 3.98 17.63 -5.20
C SER A 251 3.07 16.69 -4.39
N LEU A 252 3.51 16.28 -3.21
CA LEU A 252 2.74 15.46 -2.26
C LEU A 252 1.65 16.31 -1.61
N GLU A 253 1.98 17.54 -1.20
CA GLU A 253 1.07 18.43 -0.47
C GLU A 253 -0.17 18.87 -1.27
N ARG A 254 -0.02 18.98 -2.60
CA ARG A 254 -1.06 19.52 -3.48
C ARG A 254 -2.08 18.49 -3.95
N ASN A 255 -1.93 17.23 -3.54
CA ASN A 255 -2.66 16.12 -4.14
C ASN A 255 -2.94 14.97 -3.16
N PHE A 256 -4.21 14.78 -2.81
CA PHE A 256 -4.64 13.71 -1.90
C PHE A 256 -4.25 12.31 -2.36
N GLY A 257 -4.40 11.97 -3.64
CA GLY A 257 -4.04 10.64 -4.10
C GLY A 257 -2.54 10.37 -4.02
N VAL A 258 -1.70 11.35 -4.35
CA VAL A 258 -0.24 11.22 -4.21
C VAL A 258 0.15 11.15 -2.73
N ALA A 259 -0.46 11.95 -1.85
CA ALA A 259 -0.22 11.88 -0.41
C ALA A 259 -0.64 10.53 0.19
N ILE A 260 -1.77 9.97 -0.24
CA ILE A 260 -2.23 8.63 0.17
C ILE A 260 -1.28 7.55 -0.35
N ASP A 261 -0.86 7.61 -1.62
CA ASP A 261 0.12 6.67 -2.17
C ASP A 261 1.44 6.74 -1.40
N ALA A 262 1.90 7.95 -1.06
CA ALA A 262 3.09 8.16 -0.23
C ALA A 262 2.92 7.54 1.16
N TYR A 263 1.78 7.76 1.80
CA TYR A 263 1.46 7.19 3.11
C TYR A 263 1.43 5.65 3.07
N ILE A 264 0.77 5.07 2.08
CA ILE A 264 0.75 3.62 1.88
C ILE A 264 2.17 3.10 1.68
N ALA A 265 2.97 3.73 0.81
CA ALA A 265 4.33 3.31 0.51
C ALA A 265 5.26 3.37 1.73
N MET A 266 5.28 4.52 2.42
CA MET A 266 6.16 4.75 3.57
C MET A 266 5.78 3.87 4.76
N SER A 267 4.48 3.66 5.01
CA SER A 267 3.99 2.79 6.08
C SER A 267 4.29 1.30 5.87
N ARG A 268 4.81 0.87 4.72
CA ARG A 268 5.25 -0.53 4.51
C ARG A 268 6.66 -0.83 5.04
N ALA A 269 7.46 0.19 5.41
CA ALA A 269 8.82 -0.02 5.92
C ALA A 269 8.83 -0.37 7.41
N VAL A 270 9.30 -1.56 7.75
CA VAL A 270 9.40 -1.99 9.16
C VAL A 270 10.65 -1.41 9.83
N HIS A 271 11.83 -1.50 9.18
CA HIS A 271 13.12 -1.09 9.79
C HIS A 271 13.79 0.10 9.11
N ARG A 272 13.75 0.20 7.77
CA ARG A 272 14.44 1.27 7.05
C ARG A 272 13.58 1.85 5.95
N LEU A 273 13.54 3.17 5.90
CA LEU A 273 12.90 3.92 4.83
C LEU A 273 13.95 4.76 4.10
N PHE A 274 14.08 4.56 2.79
CA PHE A 274 14.80 5.47 1.91
C PHE A 274 13.78 6.27 1.12
N VAL A 275 13.93 7.58 1.08
CA VAL A 275 13.13 8.44 0.18
C VAL A 275 14.08 9.06 -0.83
N ILE A 276 13.89 8.70 -2.10
CA ILE A 276 14.61 9.26 -3.23
C ILE A 276 13.71 10.28 -3.90
N GLU A 277 14.01 11.55 -3.67
CA GLU A 277 13.35 12.68 -4.30
C GLU A 277 14.02 12.99 -5.64
N VAL A 278 13.23 12.97 -6.72
CA VAL A 278 13.66 13.27 -8.08
C VAL A 278 13.30 14.73 -8.39
N ALA A 279 14.31 15.59 -8.51
CA ALA A 279 14.15 17.04 -8.60
C ALA A 279 13.43 17.51 -9.87
N ASP A 280 13.71 16.87 -11.01
CA ASP A 280 13.07 17.17 -12.29
C ASP A 280 11.77 16.36 -12.40
N ALA A 281 10.71 17.00 -12.91
CA ALA A 281 9.40 16.35 -13.06
C ALA A 281 9.59 15.01 -13.77
N TRP A 282 9.29 13.92 -13.06
CA TRP A 282 9.23 12.56 -13.58
C TRP A 282 8.08 12.47 -14.58
N ARG A 283 8.26 13.04 -15.77
CA ARG A 283 7.49 12.79 -16.97
C ARG A 283 8.39 11.97 -17.87
N ILE A 284 8.35 10.66 -17.70
CA ILE A 284 8.76 9.78 -18.78
C ILE A 284 7.74 10.00 -19.89
N SER A 285 8.03 10.91 -20.81
CA SER A 285 7.27 11.02 -22.05
C SER A 285 7.65 9.83 -22.94
N GLU A 286 6.66 9.23 -23.61
CA GLU A 286 6.90 8.16 -24.60
C GLU A 286 7.92 8.59 -25.68
N ALA A 287 8.09 9.89 -25.90
CA ALA A 287 9.01 10.47 -26.88
C ALA A 287 10.50 10.21 -26.57
N GLU A 288 10.89 9.99 -25.31
CA GLU A 288 12.27 9.67 -24.96
C GLU A 288 12.62 8.19 -25.22
N LEU A 289 11.69 7.34 -25.67
CA LEU A 289 12.00 5.94 -25.99
C LEU A 289 12.77 5.77 -27.30
N PHE A 290 12.70 6.75 -28.21
CA PHE A 290 13.29 6.63 -29.54
C PHE A 290 14.78 6.99 -29.59
N THR A 291 15.23 7.90 -28.73
CA THR A 291 16.62 8.41 -28.71
C THR A 291 17.61 7.43 -28.07
N TRP A 292 17.19 6.65 -27.07
CA TRP A 292 18.14 5.85 -26.27
C TRP A 292 18.49 4.47 -26.85
N ARG A 293 17.73 3.96 -27.82
CA ARG A 293 18.15 2.77 -28.60
C ARG A 293 19.34 3.08 -29.52
N GLN A 294 19.66 4.35 -29.79
CA GLN A 294 20.72 4.74 -30.72
C GLN A 294 22.04 5.17 -30.05
N GLU A 295 22.08 5.46 -28.74
CA GLU A 295 23.29 6.01 -28.08
C GLU A 295 24.08 5.01 -27.21
N LEU A 296 23.86 3.70 -27.39
CA LEU A 296 24.64 2.66 -26.71
C LEU A 296 26.12 2.42 -27.15
N PRO A 297 26.75 3.14 -28.11
CA PRO A 297 28.20 2.96 -28.35
C PRO A 297 29.18 3.85 -27.56
N SER A 298 28.78 4.95 -26.89
CA SER A 298 29.76 5.97 -26.45
C SER A 298 30.24 5.89 -24.98
N LEU A 299 29.64 5.08 -24.11
CA LEU A 299 30.02 5.00 -22.68
C LEU A 299 31.14 4.00 -22.34
N ARG A 300 31.90 3.51 -23.33
CA ARG A 300 33.09 2.66 -23.10
C ARG A 300 34.38 3.42 -22.75
N ARG A 301 34.38 4.75 -22.66
CA ARG A 301 35.62 5.54 -22.48
C ARG A 301 35.90 6.08 -21.08
N PHE A 302 35.11 5.76 -20.06
CA PHE A 302 35.33 6.30 -18.70
C PHE A 302 35.96 5.33 -17.68
N TRP A 303 36.31 4.09 -18.07
CA TRP A 303 36.87 3.08 -17.16
C TRP A 303 38.23 2.53 -17.63
N ASN A 304 39.18 3.40 -17.99
CA ASN A 304 40.59 3.03 -18.13
C ASN A 304 41.51 4.22 -17.79
N LYS A 305 41.60 4.55 -16.50
CA LYS A 305 42.80 5.14 -15.89
C LYS A 305 42.86 4.66 -14.44
N GLY A 306 43.72 3.67 -14.19
CA GLY A 306 44.01 3.20 -12.83
C GLY A 306 44.48 1.75 -12.79
N SER A 307 45.61 1.44 -13.43
CA SER A 307 46.66 0.45 -13.11
C SER A 307 47.56 0.30 -14.32
#